data_AF-A0A2T8FE40-F1
#
_entry.id   AF-A0A2T8FE40-F1
#
_cell.length_a   1.000
_cell.length_b   1.000
_cell.length_c   1.000
_cell.angle_alpha   90.00
_cell.angle_beta   90.00
_cell.angle_gamma   90.00
#
_symmetry.space_group_name_H-M   'P 1'
#
loop_
_entity.id
_entity.type
_entity.pdbx_description
1 polymer ?
#
loop_
_entity_poly.entity_id
_entity_poly.type
_entity_poly.pdbx_seq_one_letter_code
_entity_poly.pdbx_strand_id
1 'polypeptide(L)'
;MAELLPMRPKAEPVEPLWRELAGDVLRQRRHERGEKLRDTAGRAGISTQYLSEIERGRKDPSSEVLAAVAGALGLSLLDLTVGVARRLHVPDVQAPIRRDASKVRGPLALAA
;
A
#
# COMPACT_ATOMS: atom_id res chain seq x y z
N MET A 1 16.60 46.67 -6.81
CA MET A 1 17.15 45.33 -7.11
C MET A 1 16.50 44.35 -6.14
N ALA A 2 15.30 43.85 -6.47
CA ALA A 2 14.62 42.88 -5.63
C ALA A 2 15.24 41.50 -5.88
N GLU A 3 15.92 40.98 -4.87
CA GLU A 3 16.54 39.67 -4.86
C GLU A 3 15.44 38.60 -4.90
N LEU A 4 15.29 37.96 -6.07
CA LEU A 4 14.45 36.78 -6.25
C LEU A 4 15.08 35.62 -5.47
N LEU A 5 14.63 35.43 -4.22
CA LEU A 5 14.86 34.19 -3.49
C LEU A 5 14.39 33.02 -4.35
N PRO A 6 15.23 32.01 -4.63
CA PRO A 6 14.80 30.86 -5.42
C PRO A 6 13.68 30.15 -4.65
N MET A 7 12.48 30.14 -5.23
CA MET A 7 11.37 29.31 -4.77
C MET A 7 11.88 27.87 -4.73
N ARG A 8 12.04 27.31 -3.54
CA ARG A 8 12.30 25.87 -3.39
C ARG A 8 11.21 25.15 -4.21
N PRO A 9 11.56 24.24 -5.14
CA PRO A 9 10.54 23.49 -5.86
C PRO A 9 9.63 22.85 -4.82
N LYS A 10 8.36 23.24 -4.84
CA LYS A 10 7.33 22.65 -3.99
C LYS A 10 7.31 21.17 -4.36
N ALA A 11 7.77 20.31 -3.47
CA ALA A 11 7.86 18.88 -3.76
C ALA A 11 6.49 18.43 -4.28
N GLU A 12 6.44 17.98 -5.53
CA GLU A 12 5.19 17.48 -6.08
C GLU A 12 4.74 16.31 -5.21
N PRO A 13 3.47 16.26 -4.80
CA PRO A 13 2.97 15.14 -4.01
C PRO A 13 3.16 13.87 -4.83
N VAL A 14 4.00 12.96 -4.33
CA VAL A 14 4.21 11.67 -4.95
C VAL A 14 2.94 10.87 -4.74
N GLU A 15 2.29 10.48 -5.84
CA GLU A 15 1.09 9.65 -5.78
C GLU A 15 1.40 8.34 -5.03
N PRO A 16 0.61 7.97 -4.01
CA PRO A 16 0.85 6.78 -3.22
C PRO A 16 0.69 5.51 -4.05
N LEU A 17 1.45 4.47 -3.70
CA LEU A 17 1.38 3.22 -4.44
C LEU A 17 0.15 2.43 -3.99
N TRP A 18 -0.46 1.70 -4.94
CA TRP A 18 -1.67 0.93 -4.66
C TRP A 18 -1.48 -0.07 -3.51
N ARG A 19 -0.31 -0.74 -3.44
CA ARG A 19 0.00 -1.69 -2.34
C ARG A 19 0.04 -1.05 -0.95
N GLU A 20 0.39 0.23 -0.86
CA GLU A 20 0.45 0.95 0.41
C GLU A 20 -0.97 1.23 0.89
N LEU A 21 -1.79 1.80 0.01
CA LEU A 21 -3.19 2.07 0.31
C LEU A 21 -3.99 0.79 0.57
N ALA A 22 -3.77 -0.27 -0.21
CA ALA A 22 -4.42 -1.55 -0.01
C ALA A 22 -4.01 -2.17 1.34
N GLY A 23 -2.72 -2.12 1.69
CA GLY A 23 -2.22 -2.52 3.00
C GLY A 23 -2.91 -1.77 4.14
N ASP A 24 -3.06 -0.45 4.01
CA ASP A 24 -3.74 0.40 4.99
C ASP A 24 -5.23 0.07 5.13
N VAL A 25 -5.93 -0.20 4.02
CA VAL A 25 -7.35 -0.63 4.05
C VAL A 25 -7.51 -1.92 4.84
N LEU A 26 -6.67 -2.92 4.52
CA LEU A 26 -6.71 -4.24 5.16
C LEU A 26 -6.39 -4.12 6.65
N ARG A 27 -5.34 -3.36 6.99
CA ARG A 27 -4.94 -3.09 8.37
C ARG A 27 -6.06 -2.42 9.16
N GLN A 28 -6.67 -1.37 8.60
CA GLN A 28 -7.78 -0.67 9.25
C GLN A 28 -8.94 -1.62 9.51
N ARG A 29 -9.37 -2.38 8.49
CA ARG A 29 -10.46 -3.35 8.62
C ARG A 29 -10.16 -4.41 9.68
N ARG A 30 -8.92 -4.90 9.76
CA ARG A 30 -8.50 -5.87 10.79
C ARG A 30 -8.64 -5.29 12.20
N HIS A 31 -8.22 -4.04 12.40
CA HIS A 31 -8.34 -3.35 13.69
C HIS A 31 -9.79 -3.06 14.06
N GLU A 32 -10.63 -2.63 13.12
CA GLU A 32 -12.07 -2.44 13.33
C GLU A 32 -12.77 -3.73 13.79
N ARG A 33 -12.27 -4.89 13.35
CA ARG A 33 -12.76 -6.21 13.78
C ARG A 33 -12.12 -6.72 15.08
N GLY A 34 -11.15 -6.00 15.65
CA GLY A 34 -10.41 -6.42 16.83
C GLY A 34 -9.57 -7.69 16.62
N GLU A 35 -9.20 -8.01 15.37
CA GLU A 35 -8.54 -9.27 15.04
C GLU A 35 -7.02 -9.18 15.22
N LYS A 36 -6.44 -10.24 15.82
CA LYS A 36 -4.99 -10.38 15.90
C LYS A 36 -4.44 -10.75 14.52
N LEU A 37 -3.28 -10.19 14.19
CA LEU A 37 -2.59 -10.42 12.92
C LEU A 37 -2.43 -11.92 12.59
N ARG A 38 -2.05 -12.74 13.59
CA ARG A 38 -1.85 -14.18 13.43
C ARG A 38 -3.14 -14.92 13.04
N ASP A 39 -4.28 -14.48 13.55
CA ASP A 39 -5.56 -15.17 13.36
C ASP A 39 -6.08 -14.88 11.93
N THR A 40 -5.96 -13.63 11.47
CA THR A 40 -6.25 -13.23 10.08
C THR A 40 -5.30 -13.92 9.10
N ALA A 41 -4.00 -13.95 9.38
CA ALA A 41 -3.01 -14.60 8.52
C ALA A 41 -3.29 -16.11 8.37
N GLY A 42 -3.64 -16.78 9.48
CA GLY A 42 -4.04 -18.19 9.46
C GLY A 42 -5.25 -18.46 8.58
N ARG A 43 -6.32 -17.64 8.68
CA ARG A 43 -7.49 -17.75 7.80
C ARG A 43 -7.18 -17.48 6.33
N ALA A 44 -6.27 -16.55 6.06
CA ALA A 44 -5.84 -16.21 4.71
C ALA A 44 -4.82 -17.20 4.12
N GLY A 45 -4.35 -18.20 4.88
CA GLY A 45 -3.38 -19.19 4.42
C GLY A 45 -1.98 -18.63 4.18
N ILE A 46 -1.60 -17.55 4.86
CA ILE A 46 -0.30 -16.90 4.71
C ILE A 46 0.42 -16.75 6.04
N SER A 47 1.73 -16.48 6.01
CA SER A 47 2.49 -16.25 7.24
C SER A 47 2.13 -14.90 7.88
N THR A 48 2.17 -14.85 9.21
CA THR A 48 1.98 -13.61 9.99
C THR A 48 2.96 -12.51 9.56
N GLN A 49 4.21 -12.88 9.26
CA GLN A 49 5.22 -11.94 8.76
C GLN A 49 4.81 -11.37 7.40
N TYR A 50 4.33 -12.21 6.48
CA TYR A 50 3.92 -11.75 5.16
C TYR A 50 2.71 -10.83 5.23
N LEU A 51 1.69 -11.16 6.04
CA LEU A 51 0.56 -10.25 6.28
C LEU A 51 1.03 -8.91 6.87
N SER A 52 1.98 -8.94 7.81
CA SER A 52 2.57 -7.71 8.36
C SER A 52 3.23 -6.85 7.28
N GLU A 53 3.95 -7.46 6.34
CA GLU A 53 4.60 -6.73 5.24
C GLU A 53 3.59 -6.15 4.24
N ILE A 54 2.49 -6.89 3.97
CA ILE A 54 1.38 -6.42 3.15
C ILE A 54 0.70 -5.21 3.80
N GLU A 55 0.33 -5.28 5.08
CA GLU A 55 -0.29 -4.18 5.83
C GLU A 55 0.58 -2.92 5.96
N ARG A 56 1.87 -3.04 5.65
CA ARG A 56 2.84 -1.93 5.66
C ARG A 56 3.22 -1.47 4.25
N GLY A 57 2.60 -2.00 3.20
CA GLY A 57 2.92 -1.66 1.81
C GLY A 57 4.33 -2.06 1.37
N ARG A 58 4.96 -3.04 2.03
CA ARG A 58 6.36 -3.45 1.76
C ARG A 58 6.46 -4.52 0.66
N LYS A 59 5.35 -5.15 0.31
CA LYS A 59 5.23 -6.20 -0.70
C LYS A 59 4.09 -5.89 -1.65
N ASP A 60 4.23 -6.35 -2.89
CA ASP A 60 3.18 -6.36 -3.90
C ASP A 60 2.56 -7.77 -3.90
N PRO A 61 1.50 -8.03 -3.12
CA PRO A 61 0.83 -9.33 -3.11
C PRO A 61 0.12 -9.59 -4.44
N SER A 62 0.02 -10.87 -4.84
CA SER A 62 -0.80 -11.25 -6.00
C SER A 62 -2.29 -11.00 -5.74
N SER A 63 -3.09 -10.99 -6.80
CA SER A 63 -4.55 -10.85 -6.71
C SER A 63 -5.19 -11.96 -5.87
N GLU A 64 -4.67 -13.19 -5.93
CA GLU A 64 -5.14 -14.32 -5.13
C GLU A 64 -4.87 -14.10 -3.64
N VAL A 65 -3.68 -13.60 -3.28
CA VAL A 65 -3.33 -13.27 -1.89
C VAL A 65 -4.21 -12.12 -1.38
N LEU A 66 -4.44 -11.10 -2.19
CA LEU A 66 -5.33 -9.98 -1.84
C LEU A 66 -6.77 -10.48 -1.60
N ALA A 67 -7.29 -11.34 -2.48
CA ALA A 67 -8.61 -11.94 -2.31
C ALA A 67 -8.69 -12.80 -1.03
N ALA A 68 -7.66 -13.59 -0.72
CA ALA A 68 -7.61 -14.41 0.48
C ALA A 68 -7.61 -13.57 1.77
N VAL A 69 -6.79 -12.52 1.83
CA VAL A 69 -6.72 -11.62 3.00
C VAL A 69 -8.00 -10.79 3.15
N ALA A 70 -8.53 -10.24 2.05
CA ALA A 70 -9.79 -9.51 2.06
C ALA A 70 -10.94 -10.42 2.53
N GLY A 71 -11.03 -11.65 2.00
CA GLY A 71 -12.01 -12.64 2.40
C GLY A 71 -11.89 -13.03 3.88
N ALA A 72 -10.67 -13.21 4.38
CA ALA A 72 -10.41 -13.47 5.80
C ALA A 72 -10.88 -12.34 6.75
N LEU A 73 -11.05 -11.12 6.23
CA LEU A 73 -11.56 -9.93 6.92
C LEU A 73 -13.05 -9.66 6.63
N GLY A 74 -13.72 -10.51 5.84
CA GLY A 74 -15.09 -10.30 5.41
C GLY A 74 -15.24 -9.09 4.49
N LEU A 75 -14.31 -8.94 3.55
CA LEU A 75 -14.36 -7.99 2.45
C LEU A 75 -14.37 -8.74 1.12
N SER A 76 -15.06 -8.20 0.12
CA SER A 76 -14.83 -8.54 -1.28
C SER A 76 -13.63 -7.77 -1.84
N LEU A 77 -13.13 -8.21 -2.99
CA LEU A 77 -12.09 -7.46 -3.71
C LEU A 77 -12.60 -6.09 -4.20
N LEU A 78 -13.91 -5.98 -4.47
CA LEU A 78 -14.55 -4.70 -4.79
C LEU A 78 -14.50 -3.74 -3.60
N ASP A 79 -14.81 -4.22 -2.39
CA ASP A 79 -14.74 -3.39 -1.17
C ASP A 79 -13.33 -2.86 -0.94
N LEU A 80 -12.32 -3.72 -1.13
CA LEU A 80 -10.92 -3.32 -1.04
C LEU A 80 -10.58 -2.24 -2.05
N THR A 81 -10.96 -2.45 -3.32
CA THR A 81 -10.71 -1.51 -4.42
C THR A 81 -11.36 -0.15 -4.18
N VAL A 82 -12.63 -0.14 -3.73
CA VAL A 82 -13.36 1.08 -3.37
C VAL A 82 -12.67 1.78 -2.19
N GLY A 83 -12.20 1.03 -1.19
CA GLY A 83 -11.45 1.56 -0.06
C GLY A 83 -10.13 2.22 -0.45
N VAL A 84 -9.43 1.68 -1.45
CA VAL A 84 -8.23 2.28 -2.04
C VAL A 84 -8.60 3.54 -2.83
N ALA A 85 -9.59 3.46 -3.72
CA ALA A 85 -10.04 4.58 -4.52
C ALA A 85 -10.44 5.78 -3.65
N ARG A 86 -11.14 5.56 -2.54
CA ARG A 86 -11.49 6.61 -1.57
C ARG A 86 -10.26 7.33 -1.00
N ARG A 87 -9.17 6.60 -0.73
CA ARG A 87 -7.92 7.19 -0.23
C ARG A 87 -7.16 7.96 -1.30
N LEU A 88 -7.19 7.49 -2.55
CA LEU A 88 -6.62 8.22 -3.69
C LEU A 88 -7.32 9.57 -3.93
N HIS A 89 -8.62 9.66 -3.64
CA HIS A 89 -9.38 10.90 -3.77
C HIS A 89 -9.14 11.92 -2.65
N VAL A 90 -8.42 11.57 -1.57
CA VAL A 90 -8.09 12.52 -0.49
C VAL A 90 -6.86 13.34 -0.92
N PRO A 91 -6.97 14.66 -1.17
CA PRO A 91 -5.89 15.47 -1.74
C PRO A 91 -4.68 15.71 -0.82
N ASP A 92 -4.61 15.09 0.36
CA ASP A 92 -3.60 15.39 1.38
C ASP A 92 -3.00 14.12 2.01
N VAL A 93 -2.40 13.26 1.18
CA VAL A 93 -1.50 12.21 1.68
C VAL A 93 -0.06 12.66 1.48
N GLN A 94 0.39 13.58 2.34
CA GLN A 94 1.81 13.86 2.54
C GLN A 94 2.38 12.87 3.57
N ALA A 95 2.73 11.67 3.11
CA ALA A 95 3.64 10.80 3.83
C ALA A 95 4.86 10.52 2.94
N PRO A 96 6.10 10.83 3.37
CA PRO A 96 7.27 10.51 2.59
C PRO A 96 7.42 9.00 2.51
N ILE A 97 7.11 8.42 1.36
CA ILE A 97 7.44 7.03 1.05
C ILE A 97 8.97 6.94 1.10
N ARG A 98 9.50 6.21 2.09
CA ARG A 98 10.90 5.78 2.07
C ARG A 98 11.05 4.81 0.91
N ARG A 99 11.47 5.30 -0.25
CA ARG A 99 11.92 4.47 -1.36
C ARG A 99 13.06 3.59 -0.82
N ASP A 100 12.77 2.31 -0.61
CA ASP A 100 13.83 1.34 -0.40
C ASP A 100 14.50 1.13 -1.76
N ALA A 101 15.60 1.87 -1.98
CA ALA A 101 16.36 1.87 -3.22
C ALA A 101 16.97 0.50 -3.58
N SER A 102 16.80 -0.51 -2.71
CA SER A 102 17.30 -1.87 -2.90
C SER A 102 16.50 -2.72 -3.90
N LYS A 103 15.29 -2.29 -4.33
CA LYS A 103 14.42 -3.10 -5.20
C LYS A 103 14.23 -2.61 -6.65
N VAL A 104 14.73 -1.43 -7.02
CA VAL A 104 14.77 -1.01 -8.43
C VAL A 104 16.03 -1.60 -9.08
N ARG A 105 16.08 -2.93 -9.18
CA ARG A 105 17.03 -3.63 -10.04
C ARG A 105 16.32 -4.76 -10.76
N GLY A 106 15.87 -4.46 -11.97
CA GLY A 106 15.55 -5.45 -12.98
C GLY A 106 15.95 -4.86 -14.33
N PRO A 107 16.90 -5.46 -15.07
CA PRO A 107 17.20 -5.02 -16.42
C PRO A 107 16.09 -5.54 -17.32
N LEU A 108 15.25 -4.66 -17.85
CA LEU A 108 14.55 -4.93 -19.10
C LEU A 108 15.33 -4.21 -20.19
N ALA A 109 16.47 -4.82 -20.52
CA ALA A 109 17.17 -4.59 -21.75
C ALA A 109 16.88 -5.77 -22.70
N LEU A 110 16.83 -5.43 -23.99
CA LEU A 110 16.67 -6.24 -25.20
C LEU A 110 15.23 -6.59 -25.61
N ALA A 111 14.82 -6.41 -26.86
CA ALA A 111 15.47 -5.82 -28.04
C ALA A 111 14.40 -5.61 -29.12
N ALA A 112 14.65 -4.61 -29.98
CA ALA A 112 14.06 -4.53 -31.31
C ALA A 112 14.72 -5.54 -32.26
#